data_AF-A0A832HNE6-F1
#
_entry.id   AF-A0A832HNE6-F1
#
_cell.length_a   1.000
_cell.length_b   1.000
_cell.length_c   1.000
_cell.angle_alpha   90.00
_cell.angle_beta   90.00
_cell.angle_gamma   90.00
#
_symmetry.space_group_name_H-M   'P 1'
#
loop_
_entity.id
_entity.type
_entity.pdbx_description
1 polymer ?
#
loop_
_entity_poly.entity_id
_entity_poly.type
_entity_poly.pdbx_seq_one_letter_code
_entity_poly.pdbx_strand_id
1 'polypeptide(L)' 'MGYPTKLQCIQRRDSQQFYINFPTPLAQALDLQKGEQLEWTIVDKGHLLLSRQVVPPDPVPIKKNSPP' A
#
# COMPACT_ATOMS: atom_id res chain seq x y z
N MET A 1 0.84 -5.72 -15.70
CA MET A 1 -0.37 -4.88 -15.76
C MET A 1 -0.35 -3.96 -14.54
N GLY A 2 -0.13 -2.66 -14.74
CA GLY A 2 -0.15 -1.67 -13.65
C GLY A 2 -1.54 -1.04 -13.51
N TYR A 3 -1.84 -0.51 -12.33
CA TYR A 3 -3.06 0.25 -12.08
C TYR A 3 -2.71 1.74 -12.02
N PRO A 4 -2.72 2.47 -13.15
CA PRO A 4 -2.36 3.88 -13.16
C PRO A 4 -3.39 4.69 -12.38
N THR A 5 -2.93 5.52 -11.46
CA THR A 5 -3.77 6.43 -10.69
C THR A 5 -3.25 7.86 -10.88
N LYS A 6 -4.16 8.83 -10.75
CA LYS A 6 -3.79 10.24 -10.86
C LYS A 6 -3.49 10.78 -9.46
N LEU A 7 -2.40 11.53 -9.35
CA LEU A 7 -2.15 12.38 -8.20
C LEU A 7 -3.13 13.55 -8.24
N GLN A 8 -3.89 13.72 -7.18
CA GLN A 8 -4.77 14.85 -6.98
C GLN A 8 -4.15 15.76 -5.93
N CYS A 9 -4.14 17.07 -6.18
CA CYS A 9 -3.71 18.06 -5.20
C CYS A 9 -4.93 18.89 -4.80
N ILE A 10 -5.25 18.88 -3.52
CA ILE A 10 -6.26 19.76 -2.92
C ILE A 10 -5.51 20.89 -2.24
N GLN A 11 -5.54 22.06 -2.87
CA GLN A 11 -4.91 23.26 -2.35
C GLN A 11 -5.93 24.08 -1.55
N ARG A 12 -5.57 24.39 -0.30
CA ARG A 12 -6.31 25.27 0.61
C ARG A 12 -5.48 26.52 0.88
N ARG A 13 -6.04 27.51 1.57
CA ARG A 13 -5.34 28.77 1.90
C ARG A 13 -3.98 28.52 2.57
N ASP A 14 -3.93 27.60 3.53
CA ASP A 14 -2.73 27.39 4.35
C ASP A 14 -2.12 25.98 4.22
N SER A 15 -2.65 25.13 3.34
CA SER A 15 -2.17 23.74 3.20
C SER A 15 -2.37 23.19 1.80
N GLN A 16 -1.52 22.23 1.45
CA GLN A 16 -1.66 21.40 0.26
C GLN A 16 -1.76 19.95 0.71
N GLN A 17 -2.77 19.24 0.21
CA GLN A 17 -2.97 17.83 0.49
C GLN A 17 -2.92 17.06 -0.83
N PHE A 18 -2.05 16.07 -0.89
CA PHE A 18 -1.90 15.21 -2.04
C PHE A 18 -2.62 13.89 -1.79
N TYR A 19 -3.46 13.49 -2.74
CA TYR A 19 -4.23 12.25 -2.68
C TYR A 19 -3.92 11.41 -3.92
N ILE A 20 -3.69 10.13 -3.69
CA ILE A 20 -3.72 9.10 -4.72
C ILE A 20 -4.88 8.15 -4.41
N ASN A 21 -5.66 7.81 -5.43
CA ASN A 21 -6.67 6.77 -5.25
C ASN A 21 -5.97 5.43 -5.07
N PHE A 22 -6.41 4.64 -4.09
CA PHE A 22 -5.97 3.26 -3.97
C PHE A 22 -6.84 2.37 -4.87
N PRO A 23 -6.27 1.63 -5.83
CA PRO A 23 -7.06 0.83 -6.77
C PRO A 23 -7.87 -0.28 -6.06
N THR A 24 -9.18 -0.32 -6.29
CA THR A 24 -10.07 -1.37 -5.74
C THR A 24 -9.57 -2.80 -6.02
N PRO A 25 -9.06 -3.14 -7.23
CA PRO A 25 -8.55 -4.49 -7.49
C PRO A 25 -7.37 -4.88 -6.59
N LEU A 26 -6.50 -3.91 -6.25
CA LEU A 26 -5.39 -4.17 -5.32
C LEU A 26 -5.89 -4.36 -3.89
N ALA A 27 -6.93 -3.61 -3.49
CA ALA A 27 -7.52 -3.74 -2.15
C ALA A 27 -8.14 -5.12 -1.97
N GLN A 28 -8.86 -5.59 -2.98
CA GLN A 28 -9.48 -6.91 -2.98
C GLN A 28 -8.43 -8.03 -3.02
N ALA A 29 -7.39 -7.89 -3.85
CA ALA A 29 -6.32 -8.89 -3.95
C ALA A 29 -5.52 -9.04 -2.65
N LEU A 30 -5.37 -7.95 -1.89
CA LEU A 30 -4.70 -7.95 -0.58
C LEU A 30 -5.65 -8.21 0.59
N ASP A 31 -6.95 -8.39 0.33
CA ASP A 31 -8.00 -8.50 1.33
C ASP A 31 -7.91 -7.41 2.41
N LEU A 32 -7.76 -6.15 1.95
CA LEU A 32 -7.65 -4.99 2.83
C LEU A 32 -8.99 -4.69 3.47
N GLN A 33 -8.96 -4.44 4.78
CA GLN A 33 -10.16 -4.13 5.55
C GLN A 33 -10.27 -2.62 5.82
N LYS A 34 -11.50 -2.14 6.02
CA LYS A 34 -11.73 -0.73 6.37
C LYS A 34 -11.06 -0.41 7.71
N GLY A 35 -10.27 0.66 7.74
CA GLY A 35 -9.59 1.12 8.95
C GLY A 35 -8.21 0.49 9.18
N GLU A 36 -7.76 -0.34 8.25
CA GLU A 36 -6.43 -0.93 8.30
C GLU A 36 -5.32 0.09 8.06
N GLN A 37 -4.21 -0.07 8.77
CA GLN A 37 -3.05 0.82 8.68
C GLN A 37 -2.03 0.30 7.67
N LEU A 38 -1.75 1.13 6.67
CA LEU A 38 -0.75 0.89 5.65
C LEU A 38 0.32 1.96 5.75
N GLU A 39 1.55 1.58 5.44
CA GLU A 39 2.71 2.45 5.49
C GLU A 39 3.34 2.59 4.11
N TRP A 40 3.59 3.84 3.71
CA TRP A 40 4.30 4.16 2.48
C TRP A 40 5.77 4.43 2.79
N THR A 41 6.66 3.75 2.09
CA THR A 41 8.11 3.97 2.19
C THR A 41 8.66 4.40 0.83
N ILE A 42 9.55 5.40 0.84
CA ILE A 42 10.27 5.83 -0.36
C ILE A 42 11.40 4.83 -0.62
N VAL A 43 11.34 4.15 -1.76
CA VAL A 43 12.43 3.28 -2.21
C VAL A 43 13.42 4.11 -3.01
N ASP A 44 12.90 4.90 -3.96
CA ASP A 44 13.69 5.85 -4.76
C ASP A 44 12.79 6.96 -5.36
N LYS A 45 13.32 7.73 -6.31
CA LYS A 45 12.61 8.85 -6.95
C LYS A 45 11.40 8.43 -7.79
N GLY A 46 11.34 7.20 -8.27
CA GLY A 46 10.26 6.67 -9.11
C GLY A 46 9.34 5.70 -8.38
N HIS A 47 9.75 5.19 -7.22
CA HIS A 47 9.11 4.04 -6.59
C HIS A 47 8.80 4.27 -5.10
N LEU A 48 7.53 3.99 -4.75
CA LEU A 48 7.04 3.90 -3.38
C LEU A 48 6.65 2.45 -3.11
N LEU A 49 6.98 1.96 -1.91
CA LEU A 49 6.50 0.69 -1.40
C LEU A 49 5.32 0.94 -0.46
N LEU A 50 4.28 0.12 -0.57
CA LEU A 50 3.18 0.09 0.40
C LEU A 50 3.21 -1.23 1.14
N SER A 51 3.28 -1.18 2.47
CA SER A 51 3.30 -2.35 3.34
C SER A 51 2.23 -2.27 4.42
N ARG A 52 1.69 -3.43 4.83
CA ARG A 52 0.84 -3.53 6.02
C ARG A 52 1.75 -3.50 7.25
N GLN A 53 1.37 -2.74 8.28
CA GLN A 53 2.11 -2.77 9.55
C GLN A 53 1.84 -4.06 10.33
N VAL A 54 0.61 -4.58 10.21
CA VAL A 54 0.20 -5.86 10.79
C VAL A 54 -0.28 -6.73 9.63
N VAL A 55 0.49 -7.76 9.30
CA VAL A 55 0.12 -8.72 8.26
C VAL A 55 -0.70 -9.83 8.94
N PRO A 56 -1.93 -10.12 8.49
CA PRO A 56 -2.65 -11.29 8.98
C PRO A 56 -1.85 -12.56 8.66
N PRO A 57 -1.95 -13.62 9.50
CA PRO A 57 -1.19 -14.83 9.29
C PRO A 57 -1.47 -15.43 7.90
N ASP A 58 -0.40 -15.85 7.22
CA ASP A 58 -0.53 -16.47 5.91
C ASP A 58 -1.49 -17.68 5.99
N PRO A 59 -2.46 -17.80 5.08
CA PRO A 59 -3.37 -18.94 5.08
C PRO A 59 -2.66 -20.26 4.74
N VAL A 60 -1.44 -20.18 4.21
CA VAL A 60 -0.58 -21.33 3.92
C VAL A 60 0.57 -21.33 4.91
N PRO A 61 0.73 -22.37 5.77
CA PRO A 61 1.89 -22.47 6.64
C PRO A 61 3.16 -22.61 5.79
N ILE A 62 3.92 -21.53 5.70
CA ILE A 62 5.22 -21.51 5.04
C ILE A 62 6.18 -22.30 5.95
N LYS A 63 6.51 -23.54 5.58
CA LYS A 63 7.66 -24.24 6.17
C LYS A 63 8.91 -23.44 5.82
N LYS A 64 9.36 -22.61 6.77
CA LYS A 64 10.68 -21.98 6.73
C LYS A 64 11.71 -23.11 6.82
N ASN A 65 12.19 -23.58 5.67
CA ASN A 65 13.45 -24.31 5.63
C ASN A 65 14.54 -23.26 5.85
N SER A 66 15.03 -23.15 7.08
CA SER A 66 16.27 -22.41 7.36
C SER A 66 17.39 -23.04 6.54
N PRO A 67 18.19 -22.27 5.79
CA PRO A 67 19.46 -22.77 5.25
C PRO A 67 20.45 -23.00 6.41
N PRO A 68 21.45 -23.88 6.20
CA PRO A 68 22.36 -24.38 7.24
C PRO A 68 23.33 -23.34 7.81
#